data_AF-A0A1R3GB27-F1
#
_entry.id   AF-A0A1R3GB27-F1
#
_cell.length_a   1.000
_cell.length_b   1.000
_cell.length_c   1.000
_cell.angle_alpha   90.00
_cell.angle_beta   90.00
_cell.angle_gamma   90.00
#
_symmetry.space_group_name_H-M   'P 1'
#
loop_
_entity.id
_entity.type
_entity.pdbx_description
1 polymer ?
#
loop_
_entity_poly.entity_id
_entity_poly.type
_entity_poly.pdbx_seq_one_letter_code
_entity_poly.pdbx_strand_id
1 'polypeptide(L)' 'MAESVDQMLDQMRKAKEVGGDLVEVRVDFLKNFIPRQDLEILIKQSPLPTLVTFRGQTEPCMN' A
#
# COMPACT_ATOMS: atom_id res chain seq x y z
N MET A 1 -9.53 1.29 -5.77
CA MET A 1 -8.08 1.51 -5.59
C MET A 1 -7.91 2.71 -4.68
N ALA A 2 -7.03 2.64 -3.70
CA ALA A 2 -6.77 3.74 -2.77
C ALA A 2 -5.57 4.54 -3.28
N GLU A 3 -5.70 5.86 -3.32
CA GLU A 3 -4.66 6.76 -3.85
C GLU A 3 -4.00 7.61 -2.76
N SER A 4 -4.45 7.47 -1.51
CA SER A 4 -3.89 8.11 -0.32
C SER A 4 -3.69 7.10 0.81
N VAL A 5 -2.82 7.46 1.77
CA VAL A 5 -2.53 6.63 2.94
C VAL A 5 -3.80 6.36 3.76
N ASP A 6 -4.63 7.37 3.98
CA ASP A 6 -5.89 7.24 4.74
C ASP A 6 -6.85 6.24 4.07
N GLN A 7 -7.02 6.34 2.75
CA GLN A 7 -7.85 5.39 2.00
C GLN A 7 -7.28 3.97 2.06
N MET A 8 -5.95 3.80 2.02
CA MET A 8 -5.35 2.47 2.16
C MET A 8 -5.63 1.87 3.54
N LEU A 9 -5.53 2.65 4.61
CA LEU A 9 -5.83 2.20 5.97
C LEU A 9 -7.29 1.78 6.13
N ASP A 10 -8.23 2.53 5.55
CA ASP A 10 -9.65 2.16 5.52
C ASP A 10 -9.87 0.82 4.80
N GLN A 11 -9.22 0.61 3.65
CA GLN A 11 -9.30 -0.66 2.92
C GLN A 11 -8.68 -1.82 3.70
N MET A 12 -7.59 -1.60 4.43
CA MET A 12 -6.99 -2.63 5.28
C MET A 12 -7.92 -3.04 6.43
N ARG A 13 -8.62 -2.09 7.05
CA ARG A 13 -9.61 -2.37 8.09
C ARG A 13 -10.77 -3.20 7.53
N LYS A 14 -11.30 -2.81 6.37
CA LYS A 14 -12.32 -3.58 5.65
C LYS A 14 -11.84 -4.99 5.32
N ALA A 15 -10.59 -5.14 4.88
CA ALA A 15 -10.00 -6.46 4.60
C ALA A 15 -10.01 -7.36 5.84
N LYS A 16 -9.72 -6.82 7.03
CA LYS A 16 -9.83 -7.56 8.29
C LYS A 16 -11.28 -7.89 8.64
N GLU A 17 -12.20 -6.95 8.48
CA GLU A 17 -13.62 -7.14 8.78
C GLU A 17 -14.24 -8.27 7.95
N VAL A 18 -13.81 -8.42 6.69
CA VAL A 18 -14.26 -9.52 5.82
C VAL A 18 -13.49 -10.84 6.05
N GLY A 19 -12.57 -10.88 7.01
CA GLY A 19 -11.82 -12.08 7.39
C GLY A 19 -10.57 -12.36 6.54
N GLY A 20 -9.97 -11.34 5.92
CA GLY A 20 -8.70 -11.49 5.21
C GLY A 20 -7.52 -11.73 6.14
N ASP A 21 -6.59 -12.59 5.73
CA ASP A 21 -5.40 -12.96 6.52
C ASP A 21 -4.21 -12.02 6.31
N LEU A 22 -4.14 -11.34 5.16
CA LEU A 22 -3.03 -10.47 4.76
C LEU A 22 -3.53 -9.37 3.81
N VAL A 23 -2.84 -8.23 3.85
CA VAL A 23 -3.05 -7.11 2.92
C VAL A 23 -1.82 -6.89 2.05
N GLU A 24 -2.02 -6.77 0.73
CA GLU A 24 -1.01 -6.26 -0.19
C GLU A 24 -1.16 -4.74 -0.34
N VAL A 25 -0.09 -4.01 -0.04
CA VAL A 25 -0.01 -2.56 -0.15
C VAL A 25 0.76 -2.21 -1.39
N ARG A 26 0.03 -1.75 -2.40
CA ARG A 26 0.56 -1.29 -3.69
C ARG A 26 0.91 0.19 -3.61
N VAL A 27 2.12 0.48 -3.14
CA VAL A 27 2.61 1.86 -2.96
C VAL A 27 2.73 2.62 -4.27
N ASP A 28 2.78 1.92 -5.41
CA ASP A 28 2.73 2.51 -6.75
C ASP A 28 1.40 3.23 -7.08
N PHE A 29 0.33 3.02 -6.29
CA PHE A 29 -0.94 3.76 -6.44
C PHE A 29 -1.03 5.04 -5.60
N LEU A 30 -0.10 5.28 -4.67
CA LEU A 30 -0.15 6.47 -3.80
C LEU A 30 0.28 7.72 -4.57
N LYS A 31 -0.58 8.74 -4.59
CA LYS A 31 -0.23 10.08 -5.09
C LYS A 31 0.67 10.77 -4.07
N ASN A 32 1.81 11.31 -4.52
CA ASN A 32 2.81 12.00 -3.68
C ASN A 32 3.37 11.12 -2.55
N PHE A 33 3.63 9.84 -2.83
CA PHE A 33 4.18 8.90 -1.86
C PHE A 33 5.50 9.38 -1.25
N ILE A 34 5.54 9.55 0.07
CA ILE A 34 6.74 9.86 0.86
C ILE A 34 7.20 8.55 1.53
N PRO A 35 8.21 7.85 0.99
CA PRO A 35 8.44 6.45 1.32
C PRO A 35 8.61 6.19 2.81
N ARG A 36 9.41 6.99 3.51
CA ARG A 36 9.68 6.77 4.92
C ARG A 36 8.46 7.03 5.81
N GLN A 37 7.77 8.15 5.59
CA GLN A 37 6.64 8.57 6.43
C GLN A 37 5.42 7.70 6.18
N ASP A 38 5.09 7.47 4.91
CA ASP A 38 3.89 6.73 4.54
C ASP A 38 4.02 5.25 4.87
N LEU A 39 5.20 4.63 4.63
CA LEU A 39 5.42 3.24 5.05
C LEU A 39 5.37 3.09 6.57
N GLU A 40 5.92 4.04 7.32
CA GLU A 40 5.86 4.00 8.78
C GLU A 40 4.42 4.03 9.27
N ILE A 41 3.57 4.89 8.68
CA ILE A 41 2.13 4.96 8.99
C ILE A 41 1.43 3.65 8.61
N LEU A 42 1.60 3.19 7.37
CA LEU A 42 0.93 2.00 6.84
C LEU A 42 1.30 0.74 7.63
N ILE A 43 2.58 0.54 7.97
CA ILE A 43 3.04 -0.63 8.72
C ILE A 43 2.54 -0.57 10.17
N LYS A 44 2.63 0.58 10.85
CA LYS A 44 2.24 0.71 12.26
C LYS A 44 0.73 0.63 12.48
N GLN A 45 -0.06 1.11 11.53
CA GLN A 45 -1.51 1.16 11.65
C GLN A 45 -2.22 0.01 10.94
N SER A 46 -1.50 -0.83 10.18
CA SER A 46 -2.11 -1.97 9.51
C SER A 46 -2.65 -2.97 10.54
N PRO A 47 -3.92 -3.38 10.41
CA PRO A 47 -4.56 -4.32 11.31
C PRO A 47 -4.26 -5.79 10.97
N LEU A 48 -3.51 -6.05 9.89
CA LEU A 48 -3.17 -7.36 9.33
C LEU A 48 -1.69 -7.42 8.91
N PRO A 49 -1.09 -8.63 8.80
CA PRO A 49 0.19 -8.83 8.12
C PRO A 49 0.21 -8.11 6.76
N THR A 50 1.27 -7.35 6.52
CA THR A 50 1.34 -6.41 5.40
C THR A 50 2.45 -6.78 4.44
N LEU A 51 2.09 -7.09 3.19
CA LEU A 51 3.02 -7.25 2.08
C LEU A 51 3.11 -5.92 1.33
N VAL A 52 4.29 -5.30 1.30
CA VAL A 52 4.50 -4.06 0.55
C VAL A 52 5.05 -4.38 -0.83
N THR A 53 4.36 -3.93 -1.87
CA THR A 53 4.74 -4.12 -3.27
C THR A 53 4.90 -2.76 -3.95
N PHE A 54 6.05 -2.54 -4.60
CA PHE A 54 6.26 -1.42 -5.52
C PHE A 54 6.44 -1.97 -6.94
N ARG A 55 5.46 -1.72 -7.81
CA ARG A 55 5.60 -2.02 -9.25
C ARG A 55 6.10 -0.80 -10.00
N GLY A 56 7.41 -0.73 -10.20
CA GLY A 56 8.00 0.27 -11.09
C GLY A 56 7.58 0.04 -12.54
N GLN A 57 7.40 1.10 -13.31
CA GLN A 57 7.47 1.00 -14.76
C GLN A 57 8.95 0.86 -15.13
N THR A 58 9.32 -0.28 -15.71
CA THR A 58 10.62 -0.43 -16.36
C THR A 58 10.73 0.59 -17.49
N GLU A 59 11.82 1.35 -17.55
CA GLU A 59 12.13 2.18 -18.70
C GLU A 59 12.14 1.30 -19.96
N PRO A 60 11.53 1.73 -21.09
CA PRO A 60 11.68 1.00 -22.34
C PRO A 60 13.17 0.93 -22.65
N CYS A 61 13.68 -0.28 -22.90
CA CYS A 61 15.05 -0.47 -23.35
C CYS A 61 15.24 0.38 -24.60
N MET A 62 16.04 1.44 -24.50
CA MET A 62 16.34 2.33 -25.61
C MET A 62 17.22 1.54 -26.58
N ASN A 63 16.61 1.02 -27.66
CA ASN A 63 17.30 0.43 -28.81
C ASN A 63 17.74 1.53 -29.78
#